data_AF-A0A955BQ00-F1
#
_entry.id   AF-A0A955BQ00-F1
#
_cell.length_a   1.000
_cell.length_b   1.000
_cell.length_c   1.000
_cell.angle_alpha   90.00
_cell.angle_beta   90.00
_cell.angle_gamma   90.00
#
_symmetry.space_group_name_H-M   'P 1'
#
loop_
_entity.id
_entity.type
_entity.pdbx_description
1 polymer ?
#
loop_
_entity_poly.entity_id
_entity_poly.type
_entity_poly.pdbx_seq_one_letter_code
_entity_poly.pdbx_strand_id
1 'polypeptide(L)'
;MSEYHKIKTIFKRDMSNGKKLMPNEWTLPEFEYLSLNEWEFTEKVDGTNIRIIVGEGKIEFGGRTANASIPAPLVARLNERFLPQTDSLLAKFGDGAVLYGEGYGAKIQKGGGNYRQDQDFV
;
A
#
# COMPACT_ATOMS: atom_id res chain seq x y z
N MET A 1 3.74 11.92 -11.54
CA MET A 1 3.27 10.72 -10.81
C MET A 1 3.94 10.70 -9.45
N SER A 2 3.20 10.82 -8.34
CA SER A 2 3.77 10.83 -6.99
C SER A 2 4.06 9.42 -6.48
N GLU A 3 5.24 9.22 -5.90
CA GLU A 3 5.57 7.97 -5.20
C GLU A 3 4.75 7.84 -3.91
N TYR A 4 4.46 6.60 -3.50
CA TYR A 4 3.79 6.35 -2.23
C TYR A 4 4.63 6.85 -1.05
N HIS A 5 4.02 7.64 -0.17
CA HIS A 5 4.72 8.26 0.95
C HIS A 5 5.36 7.22 1.87
N LYS A 6 6.58 7.52 2.32
CA LYS A 6 7.25 6.69 3.31
C LYS A 6 6.60 6.89 4.68
N ILE A 7 5.95 5.85 5.20
CA ILE A 7 5.44 5.83 6.56
C ILE A 7 6.62 5.68 7.55
N LYS A 8 6.62 6.52 8.58
CA LYS A 8 7.61 6.47 9.68
C LYS A 8 7.05 5.61 10.82
N THR A 9 7.92 4.81 11.44
CA THR A 9 7.58 4.12 12.70
C THR A 9 7.31 5.16 13.79
N ILE A 10 6.33 4.90 14.68
CA ILE A 10 5.93 5.85 15.73
C ILE A 10 7.10 6.14 16.70
N PHE A 11 7.73 5.09 17.22
CA PHE A 11 8.87 5.19 18.13
C PHE A 11 10.20 4.86 17.46
N LYS A 12 11.28 5.43 18.01
CA LYS A 12 12.66 5.09 17.67
C LYS A 12 12.94 3.62 17.96
N ARG A 13 14.00 3.11 17.33
CA ARG A 13 14.50 1.74 17.56
C ARG A 13 15.89 1.78 18.17
N ASP A 14 16.13 0.89 19.12
CA ASP A 14 17.47 0.64 19.63
C ASP A 14 18.29 -0.10 18.57
N MET A 15 19.17 0.63 17.88
CA MET A 15 20.00 0.08 16.82
C MET A 15 21.17 -0.77 17.35
N SER A 16 21.45 -0.71 18.65
CA SER A 16 22.51 -1.51 19.30
C SER A 16 22.02 -2.89 19.72
N ASN A 17 20.73 -3.05 20.01
CA ASN A 17 20.17 -4.29 20.55
C ASN A 17 18.89 -4.73 19.84
N GLY A 18 19.04 -5.50 18.76
CA GLY A 18 17.93 -6.21 18.13
C GLY A 18 16.85 -5.32 17.49
N LYS A 19 17.10 -4.01 17.32
CA LYS A 19 16.19 -3.06 16.66
C LYS A 19 14.80 -3.00 17.31
N LYS A 20 14.74 -3.21 18.63
CA LYS A 20 13.52 -3.10 19.43
C LYS A 20 13.01 -1.67 19.44
N LEU A 21 11.69 -1.47 19.50
CA LEU A 21 11.11 -0.14 19.68
C LEU A 21 11.45 0.36 21.08
N MET A 22 11.70 1.67 21.21
CA MET A 22 11.92 2.37 22.47
C MET A 22 10.66 3.20 22.77
N PRO A 23 9.68 2.67 23.54
CA PRO A 23 8.44 3.37 23.80
C PRO A 23 8.68 4.74 24.42
N ASN A 24 7.85 5.71 24.05
CA ASN A 24 7.96 7.13 24.44
C ASN A 24 9.18 7.87 23.86
N GLU A 25 10.05 7.20 23.11
CA GLU A 25 11.04 7.89 22.28
C GLU A 25 10.47 8.11 20.88
N TRP A 26 9.78 9.23 20.69
CA TRP A 26 9.11 9.56 19.43
C TRP A 26 10.09 9.71 18.26
N THR A 27 9.73 9.16 17.10
CA THR A 27 10.53 9.30 15.87
C THR A 27 10.51 10.73 15.34
N LEU A 28 9.39 11.43 15.54
CA LEU A 28 9.14 12.80 15.11
C LEU A 28 8.40 13.55 16.23
N PRO A 29 8.68 14.85 16.45
CA PRO A 29 7.98 15.64 17.46
C PRO A 29 6.47 15.77 17.17
N GLU A 30 6.04 15.69 15.91
CA GLU A 30 4.63 15.72 15.53
C GLU A 30 3.85 14.51 16.07
N PHE A 31 4.49 13.33 16.20
CA PHE A 31 3.84 12.16 16.79
C PHE A 31 3.57 12.33 18.28
N GLU A 32 4.49 12.97 19.00
CA GLU A 32 4.28 13.33 20.39
C GLU A 32 3.14 14.32 20.53
N TYR A 33 3.20 15.40 19.75
CA TYR A 33 2.20 16.48 19.77
C TYR A 33 0.78 15.97 19.49
N LEU A 34 0.63 15.03 18.55
CA LEU A 34 -0.66 14.45 18.14
C LEU A 34 -1.06 13.19 18.94
N SER A 35 -0.28 12.78 19.94
CA SER A 35 -0.48 11.49 20.63
C SER A 35 -1.81 11.38 21.38
N LEU A 36 -2.43 12.51 21.75
CA LEU A 36 -3.71 12.57 22.46
C LEU A 36 -4.93 12.77 21.54
N ASN A 37 -4.72 12.80 20.22
CA ASN A 37 -5.83 12.85 19.26
C ASN A 37 -6.48 11.48 19.08
N GLU A 38 -7.63 11.47 18.42
CA GLU A 38 -8.23 10.23 17.92
C GLU A 38 -7.45 9.72 16.70
N TRP A 39 -7.15 8.42 16.71
CA TRP A 39 -6.42 7.74 15.65
C TRP A 39 -7.24 6.59 15.11
N GLU A 40 -7.23 6.44 13.79
CA GLU A 40 -7.72 5.24 13.11
C GLU A 40 -6.55 4.29 12.85
N PHE A 41 -6.79 3.00 13.06
CA PHE A 41 -5.82 1.94 12.81
C PHE A 41 -6.39 0.97 11.80
N THR A 42 -5.59 0.67 10.78
CA THR A 42 -5.87 -0.38 9.80
C THR A 42 -4.81 -1.46 9.93
N GLU A 43 -5.16 -2.67 9.50
CA GLU A 43 -4.18 -3.75 9.41
C GLU A 43 -3.07 -3.36 8.44
N LYS A 44 -1.82 -3.49 8.88
CA LYS A 44 -0.67 -3.40 7.98
C LYS A 44 -0.45 -4.75 7.29
N VAL A 45 -1.11 -4.95 6.16
CA VAL A 45 -0.94 -6.16 5.33
C VAL A 45 0.51 -6.28 4.84
N ASP A 46 1.05 -7.50 4.89
CA ASP A 46 2.39 -7.82 4.39
C ASP A 46 2.32 -8.39 2.97
N GLY A 47 2.45 -7.53 1.98
CA GLY A 47 2.34 -7.87 0.57
C GLY A 47 3.33 -7.09 -0.30
N THR A 48 2.82 -6.45 -1.33
CA THR A 48 3.57 -5.51 -2.17
C THR A 48 2.71 -4.30 -2.51
N ASN A 49 3.28 -3.09 -2.44
CA ASN A 49 2.54 -1.87 -2.73
C ASN A 49 2.13 -1.81 -4.21
N ILE A 50 0.84 -1.52 -4.45
CA ILE A 50 0.25 -1.37 -5.77
C ILE A 50 -0.45 -0.01 -5.88
N ARG A 51 -0.37 0.57 -7.07
CA ARG A 51 -1.03 1.80 -7.49
C ARG A 51 -1.96 1.48 -8.65
N ILE A 52 -3.25 1.83 -8.50
CA ILE A 52 -4.23 1.84 -9.59
C ILE A 52 -4.35 3.28 -10.06
N ILE A 53 -3.82 3.56 -11.25
CA ILE A 53 -3.73 4.91 -11.80
C ILE A 53 -4.92 5.09 -12.73
N VAL A 54 -5.80 6.02 -12.39
CA VAL A 54 -7.00 6.37 -13.15
C VAL A 54 -6.74 7.70 -13.85
N GLY A 55 -6.61 7.65 -15.18
CA GLY A 55 -6.34 8.83 -15.98
C GLY A 55 -6.11 8.52 -17.46
N GLU A 56 -6.03 9.55 -18.29
CA GLU A 56 -5.86 9.48 -19.75
C GLU A 56 -6.90 8.57 -20.44
N GLY A 57 -8.11 8.50 -19.89
CA GLY A 57 -9.17 7.62 -20.38
C GLY A 57 -8.93 6.11 -20.16
N LYS A 58 -8.00 5.73 -19.29
CA LYS A 58 -7.64 4.33 -19.00
C LYS A 58 -7.33 4.09 -17.52
N ILE A 59 -7.09 2.82 -17.20
CA ILE A 59 -6.51 2.39 -15.93
C ILE A 59 -5.15 1.77 -16.20
N GLU A 60 -4.15 2.17 -15.42
CA GLU A 60 -2.81 1.57 -15.40
C GLU A 60 -2.46 1.05 -14.00
N PHE A 61 -1.59 0.04 -13.95
CA PHE A 61 -1.11 -0.54 -12.70
C PHE A 61 0.38 -0.28 -12.51
N GLY A 62 0.77 0.20 -11.33
CA GLY A 62 2.17 0.41 -10.96
C GLY A 62 2.51 -0.18 -9.60
N GLY A 63 3.77 -0.61 -9.40
CA GLY A 63 4.28 -0.97 -8.07
C GLY A 63 4.69 0.27 -7.26
N ARG A 64 5.42 0.08 -6.15
CA ARG A 64 5.91 1.16 -5.26
C ARG A 64 6.62 2.31 -6.00
N THR A 65 7.47 1.98 -6.95
CA THR A 65 8.19 2.93 -7.82
C THR A 65 7.75 2.74 -9.27
N ALA A 66 8.08 3.69 -10.15
CA ALA A 66 7.73 3.59 -11.57
C ALA A 66 8.34 2.35 -12.26
N ASN A 67 9.52 1.92 -11.81
CA ASN A 67 10.24 0.78 -12.38
C ASN A 67 9.98 -0.55 -11.64
N ALA A 68 9.10 -0.55 -10.64
CA ALA A 68 8.80 -1.76 -9.89
C ALA A 68 7.97 -2.73 -10.74
N SER A 69 8.44 -3.97 -10.87
CA SER A 69 7.70 -5.03 -11.55
C SER A 69 6.60 -5.59 -10.66
N ILE A 70 5.43 -5.84 -11.26
CA ILE A 70 4.29 -6.49 -10.61
C ILE A 70 4.27 -7.96 -11.04
N PRO A 71 4.14 -8.94 -10.12
CA PRO A 71 4.02 -10.35 -10.48
C PRO A 71 2.85 -10.58 -11.45
N ALA A 72 3.08 -11.38 -12.51
CA ALA A 72 2.08 -11.62 -13.55
C ALA A 72 0.72 -12.14 -13.04
N PRO A 73 0.65 -13.06 -12.04
CA PRO A 73 -0.65 -13.48 -11.50
C PRO A 73 -1.42 -12.34 -10.83
N LEU A 74 -0.73 -11.45 -10.12
CA LEU A 74 -1.33 -10.25 -9.54
C LEU A 74 -1.80 -9.28 -10.63
N VAL A 75 -1.01 -9.07 -11.70
CA VAL A 75 -1.44 -8.24 -12.84
C VAL A 75 -2.74 -8.80 -13.46
N ALA A 76 -2.83 -10.11 -13.66
CA ALA A 76 -4.05 -10.75 -14.19
C ALA A 76 -5.25 -10.48 -13.28
N ARG A 77 -5.07 -10.58 -11.96
CA ARG A 77 -6.13 -10.28 -10.99
C ARG A 77 -6.52 -8.80 -10.99
N LEU A 78 -5.56 -7.89 -11.06
CA LEU A 78 -5.82 -6.46 -11.14
C LEU A 78 -6.61 -6.12 -12.41
N ASN A 79 -6.25 -6.72 -13.55
CA ASN A 79 -6.99 -6.56 -14.80
C ASN A 79 -8.44 -7.01 -14.65
N GLU A 80 -8.66 -8.22 -14.11
CA GLU A 80 -10.01 -8.78 -13.88
C GLU A 80 -10.87 -7.86 -13.01
N ARG A 81 -10.28 -7.30 -11.95
CA ARG A 81 -11.02 -6.48 -10.99
C ARG A 81 -11.29 -5.07 -11.49
N PHE A 82 -10.31 -4.40 -12.09
CA PHE A 82 -10.38 -2.96 -12.33
C PHE A 82 -10.71 -2.58 -13.76
N LEU A 83 -10.29 -3.34 -14.79
CA LEU A 83 -10.60 -2.96 -16.18
C LEU A 83 -12.11 -2.90 -16.47
N PRO A 84 -12.97 -3.81 -15.97
CA PRO A 84 -14.41 -3.70 -16.15
C PRO A 84 -15.03 -2.47 -15.46
N GLN A 85 -14.31 -1.83 -14.55
CA GLN A 85 -14.75 -0.66 -13.79
C GLN A 85 -14.19 0.67 -14.34
N THR A 86 -13.47 0.64 -15.48
CA THR A 86 -12.78 1.80 -16.07
C THR A 86 -13.71 3.01 -16.20
N ASP A 87 -14.86 2.85 -16.85
CA ASP A 87 -15.80 3.96 -17.07
C ASP A 87 -16.36 4.52 -15.76
N SER A 88 -16.67 3.64 -14.80
CA SER A 88 -17.19 4.04 -13.48
C SER A 88 -16.14 4.82 -12.68
N LEU A 89 -14.89 4.36 -12.71
CA LEU A 89 -13.78 5.02 -12.02
C LEU A 89 -13.41 6.36 -12.66
N LEU A 90 -13.38 6.43 -14.00
CA LEU A 90 -13.17 7.69 -14.73
C LEU A 90 -14.32 8.67 -14.50
N ALA A 91 -15.57 8.21 -14.49
CA ALA A 91 -16.71 9.06 -14.21
C ALA A 91 -16.69 9.61 -12.76
N LYS A 92 -16.22 8.80 -11.80
CA LYS A 92 -16.18 9.19 -10.39
C LYS A 92 -15.00 10.09 -10.03
N PHE A 93 -13.84 9.83 -10.61
CA PHE A 93 -12.59 10.47 -10.22
C PHE A 93 -12.01 11.40 -11.28
N GLY A 94 -12.55 11.40 -12.49
CA GLY A 94 -12.00 12.14 -13.62
C GLY A 94 -10.62 11.62 -14.04
N ASP A 95 -9.77 12.54 -14.48
CA ASP A 95 -8.43 12.26 -15.01
C ASP A 95 -7.34 12.72 -14.03
N GLY A 96 -7.19 11.99 -12.92
CA GLY A 96 -6.22 12.42 -11.90
C GLY A 96 -6.26 11.70 -10.56
N ALA A 97 -6.66 10.43 -10.51
CA ALA A 97 -6.69 9.68 -9.26
C ALA A 97 -5.70 8.51 -9.24
N VAL A 98 -5.14 8.25 -8.05
CA VAL A 98 -4.33 7.06 -7.78
C VAL A 98 -4.88 6.39 -6.54
N LEU A 99 -5.36 5.15 -6.69
CA LEU A 99 -5.72 4.30 -5.56
C LEU A 99 -4.48 3.55 -5.11
N TYR A 100 -4.09 3.73 -3.85
CA TYR A 100 -2.98 3.01 -3.24
C TYR A 100 -3.54 1.85 -2.41
N GLY A 101 -2.91 0.69 -2.54
CA GLY A 101 -3.25 -0.49 -1.74
C GLY A 101 -2.14 -1.52 -1.78
N GLU A 102 -2.43 -2.70 -1.25
CA GLU A 102 -1.48 -3.80 -1.13
C GLU A 102 -1.92 -4.98 -2.00
N GLY A 103 -1.06 -5.40 -2.91
CA GLY A 103 -1.14 -6.72 -3.53
C GLY A 103 -0.73 -7.77 -2.50
N TYR A 104 -1.60 -8.72 -2.17
CA TYR A 104 -1.39 -9.67 -1.07
C TYR A 104 -1.92 -11.07 -1.41
N GLY A 105 -1.47 -12.05 -0.64
CA GLY A 105 -1.84 -13.46 -0.82
C GLY A 105 -0.65 -14.39 -1.08
N ALA A 106 -0.95 -15.64 -1.44
CA ALA A 106 0.08 -16.66 -1.59
C ALA A 106 1.14 -16.27 -2.64
N LYS A 107 2.40 -16.60 -2.34
CA LYS A 107 3.57 -16.35 -3.21
C LYS A 107 3.95 -14.87 -3.41
N ILE A 108 3.32 -13.91 -2.72
CA ILE A 108 3.76 -12.51 -2.70
C ILE A 108 4.79 -12.28 -1.61
N GLN A 109 4.45 -12.60 -0.36
CA GLN A 109 5.37 -12.59 0.79
C GLN A 109 5.33 -13.91 1.55
N LYS A 110 6.34 -14.15 2.39
CA LYS A 110 6.37 -15.31 3.30
C LYS A 110 5.17 -15.23 4.24
N GLY A 111 4.36 -16.29 4.28
CA GLY A 111 3.14 -16.31 5.09
C GLY A 111 1.94 -15.65 4.43
N GLY A 112 2.07 -15.08 3.22
CA GLY A 112 0.94 -14.47 2.50
C GLY A 112 -0.21 -15.44 2.22
N GLY A 113 0.09 -16.75 2.15
CA GLY A 113 -0.91 -17.81 2.07
C GLY A 113 -1.87 -17.89 3.26
N ASN A 114 -1.50 -17.32 4.41
CA ASN A 114 -2.36 -17.25 5.59
C ASN A 114 -3.47 -16.20 5.43
N TYR A 115 -3.26 -15.18 4.59
CA TYR A 115 -4.31 -14.24 4.23
C TYR A 115 -5.28 -14.86 3.22
N ARG A 116 -4.72 -15.48 2.17
CA ARG A 116 -5.48 -16.14 1.09
C ARG A 116 -4.57 -16.99 0.20
N GLN A 117 -5.15 -18.00 -0.45
CA GLN A 117 -4.43 -18.96 -1.29
C GLN A 117 -4.13 -18.45 -2.71
N ASP A 118 -4.88 -17.46 -3.18
CA ASP A 118 -4.69 -16.73 -4.43
C ASP A 118 -4.03 -15.36 -4.18
N GLN A 119 -3.91 -14.51 -5.21
CA GLN A 119 -3.39 -13.15 -5.09
C GLN A 119 -4.53 -12.16 -5.34
N ASP A 120 -4.55 -11.05 -4.60
CA ASP A 120 -5.55 -9.99 -4.78
C ASP A 120 -5.01 -8.65 -4.27
N PHE A 121 -5.87 -7.63 -4.29
CA PHE A 121 -5.59 -6.27 -3.85
C PHE A 121 -6.51 -5.88 -2.70
N VAL A 122 -5.98 -5.18 -1.71
CA VAL A 122 -6.75 -4.56 -0.62
C VAL A 122 -6.36 -3.10 -0.47
#